data_AF-A0A258D1Z3-F1
#
_entry.id   AF-A0A258D1Z3-F1
#
_cell.length_a   1.000
_cell.length_b   1.000
_cell.length_c   1.000
_cell.angle_alpha   90.00
_cell.angle_beta   90.00
_cell.angle_gamma   90.00
#
_symmetry.space_group_name_H-M   'P 1'
#
loop_
_entity.id
_entity.type
_entity.pdbx_description
1 polymer ?
#
loop_
_entity_poly.entity_id
_entity_poly.type
_entity_poly.pdbx_seq_one_letter_code
_entity_poly.pdbx_strand_id
1 'polypeptide(L)'
;ADTTLGADAVPQLLLRLQEQRAAVRYFDLRFDGGALMRLTEGGVSFRSRVIGLPFGDQALCLPAATFRSLGGYDETAAHGEDHQLVRDARRAGLAIQPVGATITTSARKYRDKGWFRTTFMHLRLTLLQSLRAS
;
A
#
# COMPACT_ATOMS: atom_id res chain seq x y z
N ALA A 1 8.57 -5.33 -12.36
CA ALA A 1 7.52 -4.48 -11.76
C ALA A 1 7.22 -3.35 -12.73
N ASP A 2 5.95 -3.07 -13.02
CA ASP A 2 5.52 -2.06 -14.01
C ASP A 2 5.13 -0.73 -13.33
N THR A 3 5.84 -0.34 -12.27
CA THR A 3 5.55 0.86 -11.46
C THR A 3 6.60 1.94 -11.71
N THR A 4 6.15 3.15 -11.99
CA THR A 4 6.98 4.34 -12.19
C THR A 4 6.76 5.35 -11.07
N LEU A 5 7.86 5.88 -10.53
CA LEU A 5 7.85 6.95 -9.55
C LEU A 5 7.61 8.30 -10.23
N GLY A 6 6.76 9.14 -9.65
CA GLY A 6 6.67 10.55 -10.05
C GLY A 6 7.96 11.31 -9.75
N ALA A 7 8.19 12.44 -10.45
CA ALA A 7 9.39 13.26 -10.25
C ALA A 7 9.54 13.78 -8.81
N ASP A 8 8.42 13.96 -8.10
CA ASP A 8 8.34 14.41 -6.72
C ASP A 8 8.37 13.27 -5.68
N ALA A 9 8.26 12.01 -6.12
CA ALA A 9 8.09 10.87 -5.22
C ALA A 9 9.26 10.69 -4.25
N VAL A 10 10.50 10.69 -4.78
CA VAL A 10 11.71 10.54 -3.95
C VAL A 10 11.94 11.78 -3.07
N PRO A 11 11.88 13.03 -3.58
CA PRO A 11 11.98 14.22 -2.74
C PRO A 11 10.97 14.24 -1.59
N GLN A 12 9.70 13.93 -1.85
CA GLN A 12 8.67 13.89 -0.82
C GLN A 12 8.94 12.78 0.21
N LEU A 13 9.35 11.59 -0.23
CA LEU A 13 9.70 10.51 0.68
C LEU A 13 10.85 10.90 1.61
N LEU A 14 11.92 11.47 1.07
CA LEU A 14 13.08 11.89 1.87
C LEU A 14 12.67 12.95 2.92
N LEU A 15 11.83 13.91 2.54
CA LEU A 15 11.29 14.90 3.49
C LEU A 15 10.48 14.25 4.61
N ARG A 16 9.65 13.24 4.30
CA ARG A 16 8.86 12.50 5.30
C ARG A 16 9.69 11.59 6.19
N LEU A 17 10.82 11.08 5.70
CA LEU A 17 11.73 10.24 6.49
C LEU A 17 12.57 11.04 7.49
N GLN A 18 12.66 12.37 7.33
CA GLN A 18 13.30 13.27 8.31
C GLN A 18 12.43 13.57 9.53
N GLU A 19 11.14 13.20 9.50
CA GLU A 19 10.25 13.39 10.65
C GLU A 19 10.68 12.50 11.83
N GLN A 20 10.71 13.05 13.05
CA GLN A 20 11.26 12.36 14.24
C GLN A 20 10.47 11.11 14.66
N ARG A 21 9.20 11.00 14.27
CA ARG A 21 8.34 9.87 14.63
C ARG A 21 8.44 8.79 13.56
N ALA A 22 8.84 7.58 13.95
CA ALA A 22 8.79 6.43 13.08
C ALA A 22 7.35 6.17 12.62
N ALA A 23 7.19 5.96 11.31
CA ALA A 23 5.91 5.70 10.66
C ALA A 23 6.12 4.79 9.45
N VAL A 24 5.07 4.04 9.11
CA VAL A 24 5.00 3.38 7.80
C VAL A 24 4.43 4.38 6.81
N ARG A 25 5.21 4.67 5.78
CA ARG A 25 4.86 5.57 4.68
C ARG A 25 4.36 4.78 3.49
N TYR A 26 3.42 5.35 2.75
CA TYR A 26 2.91 4.77 1.51
C TYR A 26 2.63 5.86 0.47
N PHE A 27 2.70 5.51 -0.81
CA PHE A 27 2.36 6.41 -1.90
C PHE A 27 0.88 6.29 -2.29
N ASP A 28 0.33 7.40 -2.78
CA ASP A 28 -0.94 7.36 -3.48
C ASP A 28 -0.76 6.61 -4.81
N LEU A 29 -1.73 5.79 -5.19
CA LEU A 29 -1.61 4.90 -6.33
C LEU A 29 -2.48 5.38 -7.50
N ARG A 30 -1.87 5.43 -8.68
CA ARG A 30 -2.53 5.64 -9.97
C ARG A 30 -2.29 4.43 -10.87
N PHE A 31 -3.24 4.15 -11.76
CA PHE A 31 -3.13 3.09 -12.76
C PHE A 31 -3.09 3.66 -14.18
N ASP A 32 -2.38 3.00 -15.09
CA ASP A 32 -2.37 3.31 -16.53
C ASP A 32 -3.65 2.85 -17.26
N GLY A 33 -4.82 3.36 -16.88
CA GLY A 33 -6.08 2.93 -17.49
C GLY A 33 -7.25 3.91 -17.43
N GLY A 34 -8.39 3.45 -17.96
CA GLY A 34 -9.61 4.24 -18.11
C GLY A 34 -10.47 4.36 -16.84
N ALA A 35 -11.75 4.68 -17.00
CA ALA A 35 -12.67 4.99 -15.89
C ALA A 35 -12.74 3.91 -14.79
N LEU A 36 -12.70 2.63 -15.15
CA LEU A 36 -12.71 1.53 -14.18
C LEU A 36 -11.47 1.53 -13.26
N MET A 37 -10.32 1.96 -13.78
CA MET A 37 -9.11 2.14 -12.97
C MET A 37 -9.26 3.32 -12.01
N ARG A 38 -9.93 4.40 -12.40
CA ARG A 38 -10.25 5.52 -11.49
C ARG A 38 -11.11 5.08 -10.31
N LEU A 39 -12.05 4.17 -10.53
CA LEU A 39 -12.82 3.56 -9.44
C LEU A 39 -11.91 2.72 -8.51
N THR A 40 -11.00 1.94 -9.10
CA THR A 40 -10.00 1.19 -8.33
C THR A 40 -9.11 2.11 -7.50
N GLU A 41 -8.60 3.21 -8.07
CA GLU A 41 -7.83 4.25 -7.38
C GLU A 41 -8.60 4.82 -6.19
N GLY A 42 -9.90 5.13 -6.38
CA GLY A 42 -10.77 5.59 -5.31
C GLY A 42 -10.89 4.59 -4.15
N GLY A 43 -11.07 3.31 -4.45
CA GLY A 43 -11.10 2.25 -3.44
C GLY A 43 -9.77 2.08 -2.70
N VAL A 44 -8.64 2.18 -3.41
CA VAL A 44 -7.30 2.16 -2.82
C VAL A 44 -7.07 3.38 -1.91
N SER A 45 -7.46 4.56 -2.34
CA SER A 45 -7.38 5.79 -1.53
C SER A 45 -8.22 5.68 -0.26
N PHE A 46 -9.48 5.23 -0.40
CA PHE A 46 -10.39 5.05 0.73
C PHE A 46 -9.83 4.06 1.77
N ARG A 47 -9.42 2.85 1.35
CA ARG A 47 -8.88 1.86 2.31
C ARG A 47 -7.59 2.35 2.98
N SER A 48 -6.77 3.13 2.27
CA SER A 48 -5.51 3.61 2.83
C SER A 48 -5.72 4.71 3.87
N ARG A 49 -6.62 5.66 3.56
CA ARG A 49 -6.83 6.87 4.39
C ARG A 49 -7.85 6.67 5.50
N VAL A 50 -8.90 5.88 5.26
CA VAL A 50 -10.01 5.69 6.21
C VAL A 50 -9.82 4.42 7.05
N ILE A 51 -9.43 3.30 6.43
CA ILE A 51 -9.24 2.03 7.14
C ILE A 51 -7.81 1.94 7.72
N GLY A 52 -6.87 2.72 7.19
CA GLY A 52 -5.46 2.67 7.59
C GLY A 52 -4.78 1.38 7.12
N LEU A 53 -5.14 0.91 5.93
CA LEU A 53 -4.64 -0.34 5.35
C LEU A 53 -4.12 -0.14 3.92
N PRO A 54 -3.01 0.62 3.73
CA PRO A 54 -2.28 0.64 2.48
C PRO A 54 -1.53 -0.68 2.27
N PHE A 55 -1.40 -1.14 1.03
CA PHE A 55 -0.67 -2.37 0.68
C PHE A 55 -0.54 -2.52 -0.84
N GLY A 56 0.18 -3.54 -1.29
CA GLY A 56 0.42 -3.89 -2.67
C GLY A 56 1.33 -2.88 -3.34
N ASP A 57 0.90 -2.38 -4.50
CA ASP A 57 1.69 -1.52 -5.36
C ASP A 57 1.87 -0.08 -4.83
N GLN A 58 1.60 0.17 -3.54
CA GLN A 58 1.71 1.49 -2.89
C GLN A 58 3.12 1.83 -2.36
N ALA A 59 4.12 1.00 -2.69
CA ALA A 59 5.53 1.17 -2.34
C ALA A 59 5.74 1.59 -0.87
N LEU A 60 5.40 0.68 0.06
CA LEU A 60 5.56 0.91 1.50
C LEU A 60 7.02 1.25 1.85
N CYS A 61 7.22 2.28 2.65
CA CYS A 61 8.53 2.77 3.06
C CYS A 61 8.57 3.00 4.57
N LEU A 62 9.62 2.51 5.23
CA LEU A 62 9.84 2.67 6.67
C LEU A 62 11.34 2.53 6.97
N PRO A 63 11.84 3.03 8.12
CA PRO A 63 13.23 2.82 8.51
C PRO A 63 13.59 1.33 8.59
N ALA A 64 14.77 0.95 8.09
CA ALA A 64 15.21 -0.44 8.08
C ALA A 64 15.30 -1.06 9.49
N ALA A 65 15.62 -0.26 10.51
CA ALA A 65 15.60 -0.71 11.91
C ALA A 65 14.17 -1.06 12.35
N THR A 66 13.18 -0.22 11.99
CA THR A 66 11.76 -0.46 12.27
C THR A 66 11.25 -1.71 11.55
N PHE A 67 11.59 -1.89 10.28
CA PHE A 67 11.21 -3.11 9.54
C PHE A 67 11.73 -4.37 10.23
N ARG A 68 13.00 -4.38 10.65
CA ARG A 68 13.60 -5.50 11.38
C ARG A 68 12.98 -5.72 12.75
N SER A 69 12.63 -4.66 13.49
CA SER A 69 11.95 -4.79 14.79
C SER A 69 10.54 -5.35 14.66
N LEU A 70 9.90 -5.17 13.50
CA LEU A 70 8.59 -5.76 13.18
C LEU A 70 8.68 -7.23 12.73
N GLY A 71 9.88 -7.80 12.64
CA GLY A 71 10.10 -9.18 12.19
C GLY A 71 10.25 -9.34 10.68
N GLY A 72 10.25 -8.26 9.91
CA GLY A 72 10.37 -8.30 8.45
C GLY A 72 9.11 -8.83 7.75
N TYR A 73 9.29 -9.34 6.52
CA TYR A 73 8.22 -10.05 5.81
C TYR A 73 8.23 -11.53 6.17
N ASP A 74 7.04 -12.11 6.36
CA ASP A 74 6.89 -13.55 6.52
C ASP A 74 7.08 -14.22 5.16
N GLU A 75 8.25 -14.83 4.95
CA GLU A 75 8.58 -15.56 3.72
C GLU A 75 7.71 -16.81 3.51
N THR A 76 7.01 -17.28 4.55
CA THR A 76 6.09 -18.43 4.46
C THR A 76 4.67 -18.03 4.07
N ALA A 77 4.33 -16.74 4.14
CA ALA A 77 3.02 -16.25 3.73
C ALA A 77 2.89 -16.35 2.21
N ALA A 78 1.97 -17.19 1.73
CA ALA A 78 1.72 -17.33 0.30
C ALA A 78 1.29 -16.00 -0.34
N HIS A 79 0.53 -15.17 0.40
CA HIS A 79 0.07 -13.84 0.01
C HIS A 79 -0.17 -12.95 1.24
N GLY A 80 0.03 -11.64 1.11
CA GLY A 80 -0.39 -10.64 2.09
C GLY A 80 0.67 -10.29 3.12
N GLU A 81 1.95 -10.49 2.78
CA GLU A 81 3.09 -10.12 3.62
C GLU A 81 3.12 -8.61 3.93
N ASP A 82 2.70 -7.79 2.97
CA ASP A 82 2.54 -6.34 3.09
C ASP A 82 1.46 -5.94 4.08
N HIS A 83 0.32 -6.63 4.07
CA HIS A 83 -0.74 -6.43 5.04
C HIS A 83 -0.34 -6.83 6.44
N GLN A 84 0.39 -7.94 6.60
CA GLN A 84 0.92 -8.35 7.88
C GLN A 84 1.87 -7.29 8.44
N LEU A 85 2.79 -6.79 7.62
CA LEU A 85 3.68 -5.70 8.00
C LEU A 85 2.90 -4.47 8.50
N VAL A 86 1.86 -4.05 7.78
CA VAL A 86 1.04 -2.88 8.17
C VAL A 86 0.26 -3.14 9.45
N ARG A 87 -0.26 -4.35 9.64
CA ARG A 87 -0.94 -4.73 10.88
C ARG A 87 0.02 -4.72 12.06
N ASP A 88 1.19 -5.31 11.91
CA ASP A 88 2.16 -5.46 12.98
C ASP A 88 2.75 -4.09 13.33
N ALA A 89 2.94 -3.21 12.34
CA ALA A 89 3.27 -1.80 12.55
C ALA A 89 2.20 -1.07 13.38
N ARG A 90 0.92 -1.24 13.07
CA ARG A 90 -0.18 -0.65 13.84
C ARG A 90 -0.22 -1.17 15.28
N ARG A 91 0.00 -2.47 15.49
CA ARG A 91 0.08 -3.08 16.83
C ARG A 91 1.26 -2.55 17.63
N ALA A 92 2.37 -2.22 16.97
CA ALA A 92 3.52 -1.56 17.57
C ALA A 92 3.32 -0.04 17.79
N GLY A 93 2.13 0.50 17.51
CA GLY A 93 1.81 1.92 17.72
C GLY A 93 2.41 2.87 16.66
N LEU A 94 2.89 2.34 15.53
CA LEU A 94 3.41 3.16 14.45
C LEU A 94 2.26 3.82 13.66
N ALA A 95 2.48 5.08 13.29
CA ALA A 95 1.55 5.78 12.41
C ALA A 95 1.65 5.21 10.99
N ILE A 96 0.51 5.16 10.29
CA ILE A 96 0.41 4.79 8.87
C ILE A 96 0.05 6.04 8.09
N GLN A 97 0.98 6.59 7.32
CA GLN A 97 0.84 7.94 6.75
C GLN A 97 1.21 8.00 5.28
N PRO A 98 0.46 8.76 4.46
CA PRO A 98 0.83 8.96 3.06
C PRO A 98 2.11 9.78 2.95
N VAL A 99 2.91 9.52 1.91
CA VAL A 99 4.06 10.34 1.53
C VAL A 99 3.59 11.72 1.03
N GLY A 100 2.42 11.77 0.38
CA GLY A 100 1.92 12.95 -0.31
C GLY A 100 2.37 13.04 -1.78
N ALA A 101 2.89 11.94 -2.33
CA ALA A 101 3.24 11.81 -3.74
C ALA A 101 2.50 10.61 -4.36
N THR A 102 2.29 10.67 -5.67
CA THR A 102 1.60 9.63 -6.45
C THR A 102 2.59 8.81 -7.27
N ILE A 103 2.42 7.49 -7.27
CA ILE A 103 3.13 6.57 -8.16
C ILE A 103 2.15 5.93 -9.13
N THR A 104 2.63 5.58 -10.33
CA THR A 104 1.77 4.98 -11.37
C THR A 104 2.18 3.54 -11.62
N THR A 105 1.23 2.61 -11.56
CA THR A 105 1.44 1.19 -11.87
C THR A 105 0.61 0.76 -13.07
N SER A 106 1.01 -0.34 -13.73
CA SER A 106 0.26 -0.84 -14.88
C SER A 106 -1.04 -1.55 -14.49
N ALA A 107 -2.12 -1.20 -15.18
CA ALA A 107 -3.41 -1.87 -15.18
C ALA A 107 -3.40 -3.21 -15.95
N ARG A 108 -2.23 -3.70 -16.39
CA ARG A 108 -2.07 -4.97 -17.13
C ARG A 108 -2.84 -6.13 -16.49
N LYS A 109 -2.71 -6.32 -15.17
CA LYS A 109 -3.44 -7.37 -14.42
C LYS A 109 -4.95 -7.29 -14.62
N TYR A 110 -5.51 -6.08 -14.63
CA TYR A 110 -6.94 -5.86 -14.83
C TYR A 110 -7.36 -6.06 -16.29
N ARG A 111 -6.50 -5.75 -17.25
CA ARG A 111 -6.72 -6.05 -18.68
C ARG A 111 -6.73 -7.57 -18.93
N ASP A 112 -5.76 -8.29 -18.38
CA ASP A 112 -5.55 -9.71 -18.65
C ASP A 112 -6.55 -10.61 -17.90
N LYS A 113 -6.86 -10.28 -16.63
CA LYS A 113 -7.71 -11.12 -15.76
C LYS A 113 -9.15 -10.62 -15.65
N GLY A 114 -9.46 -9.51 -16.29
CA GLY A 114 -10.75 -8.83 -16.20
C GLY A 114 -10.91 -7.99 -14.93
N TRP A 115 -11.58 -6.84 -15.07
CA TRP A 115 -11.72 -5.88 -13.99
C TRP A 115 -12.50 -6.43 -12.80
N PHE A 116 -13.70 -6.98 -13.03
CA PHE A 116 -14.58 -7.47 -11.97
C PHE A 116 -13.94 -8.58 -11.13
N ARG A 117 -13.33 -9.58 -11.78
CA ARG A 117 -12.66 -10.69 -11.10
C ARG A 117 -11.52 -10.18 -10.23
N THR A 118 -10.69 -9.30 -10.77
CA THR A 118 -9.54 -8.72 -10.07
C THR A 118 -10.00 -7.86 -8.90
N THR A 119 -11.00 -7.00 -9.10
CA THR A 119 -11.57 -6.14 -8.04
C THR A 119 -12.19 -6.97 -6.93
N PHE A 120 -13.01 -7.99 -7.24
CA PHE A 120 -13.62 -8.85 -6.23
C PHE A 120 -12.58 -9.57 -5.37
N MET A 121 -11.51 -10.07 -5.99
CA MET A 121 -10.40 -10.69 -5.26
C MET A 121 -9.77 -9.70 -4.27
N HIS A 122 -9.46 -8.48 -4.69
CA HIS A 122 -8.90 -7.45 -3.81
C HIS A 122 -9.87 -7.01 -2.71
N LEU A 123 -11.17 -6.93 -2.99
CA LEU A 123 -12.20 -6.63 -1.99
C LEU A 123 -12.29 -7.72 -0.92
N ARG A 124 -12.35 -9.00 -1.33
CA ARG A 124 -12.34 -10.14 -0.39
C ARG A 124 -11.10 -10.12 0.49
N LEU A 125 -9.93 -9.89 -0.11
CA LEU A 125 -8.68 -9.76 0.62
C LEU A 125 -8.74 -8.59 1.61
N THR A 126 -9.21 -7.42 1.18
CA THR A 126 -9.34 -6.25 2.07
C THR A 126 -10.25 -6.55 3.26
N LEU A 127 -11.41 -7.18 3.02
CA LEU A 127 -12.37 -7.55 4.06
C LEU A 127 -11.81 -8.57 5.07
N LEU A 128 -11.19 -9.65 4.57
CA LEU A 128 -10.56 -10.65 5.45
C LEU A 128 -9.49 -10.03 6.34
N GLN A 129 -8.83 -8.98 5.85
CA GLN A 129 -7.70 -8.38 6.53
C GLN A 129 -8.10 -7.25 7.45
N SER A 130 -9.17 -6.50 7.15
CA SER A 130 -9.75 -5.55 8.10
C SER A 130 -10.28 -6.26 9.36
N LEU A 131 -10.87 -7.46 9.19
CA LEU A 131 -11.34 -8.28 10.31
C LEU A 131 -10.20 -8.82 11.19
N ARG A 132 -8.99 -8.94 10.65
CA ARG A 132 -7.78 -9.39 11.39
C ARG A 132 -6.96 -8.24 11.98
N ALA A 133 -7.28 -7.01 11.59
CA ALA A 133 -6.62 -5.78 12.07
C ALA A 133 -7.39 -5.09 13.21
N SER A 134 -8.59 -5.59 13.53
CA SER A 134 -9.34 -5.28 14.76
C SER A 134 -8.91 -6.22 15.88
#